data_AF-A0A9D1JPN7-F1
#
_entry.id   AF-A0A9D1JPN7-F1
#
_cell.length_a   1.000
_cell.length_b   1.000
_cell.length_c   1.000
_cell.angle_alpha   90.00
_cell.angle_beta   90.00
_cell.angle_gamma   90.00
#
_symmetry.space_group_name_H-M   'P 1'
#
loop_
_entity.id
_entity.type
_entity.pdbx_description
1 polymer ?
#
loop_
_entity_poly.entity_id
_entity_poly.type
_entity_poly.pdbx_seq_one_letter_code
_entity_poly.pdbx_strand_id
1 'polypeptide(L)'
;MVKNNVQAYIAVVSFPTSIEELRDLTDNNYYMDMELIMLGKDVSYTAPKWAANGDIIFFYHAKSAIVKIRSLKKKALGQKDEDKLMEYLDLAEEIYKACGGSIFCIARVGDNPETIKDDRENLHWRSDVYAKVADYALLKNPISKDRFEKYIKLAQQRTITPVLGEDFENLKNLVLLDNDVPYLKNTHAVPIPLKDISPKNWLSVSYDYRRRFYLEMQFRKFYTDYFLKTLGDKRSIFSECICYKNGKQSGYADNCIFISGKYIPVEIKLNINTEKNLILQLEKYCHVERIKLDKEKEIDTDSSYQDNVLVIDVNGIYIYDHKSKNIRIIENLDNIKCEYDIRKLREAVKSILEV
;
A
#
# COMPACT_ATOMS: atom_id res chain seq x y z
N MET A 1 -24.36 5.78 -13.18
CA MET A 1 -23.42 6.58 -12.38
C MET A 1 -22.18 5.73 -12.13
N VAL A 2 -20.99 6.22 -12.45
CA VAL A 2 -19.74 5.54 -12.11
C VAL A 2 -19.67 5.54 -10.58
N LYS A 3 -19.73 4.37 -9.93
CA LYS A 3 -19.52 4.28 -8.49
C LYS A 3 -18.07 4.69 -8.22
N ASN A 4 -17.85 5.73 -7.42
CA ASN A 4 -16.51 6.12 -7.01
C ASN A 4 -16.04 5.19 -5.89
N ASN A 5 -15.64 3.97 -6.28
CA ASN A 5 -15.21 2.92 -5.37
C ASN A 5 -13.85 3.29 -4.79
N VAL A 6 -13.82 3.55 -3.48
CA VAL A 6 -12.61 3.86 -2.71
C VAL A 6 -12.17 2.66 -1.86
N GLN A 7 -10.94 2.67 -1.37
CA GLN A 7 -10.63 2.02 -0.11
C GLN A 7 -10.45 3.11 0.94
N ALA A 8 -10.54 2.73 2.21
CA ALA A 8 -10.36 3.68 3.30
C ALA A 8 -9.69 3.05 4.51
N TYR A 9 -9.01 3.90 5.27
CA TYR A 9 -8.39 3.51 6.54
C TYR A 9 -8.33 4.68 7.52
N ILE A 10 -8.27 4.34 8.81
CA ILE A 10 -7.91 5.26 9.87
C ILE A 10 -6.40 5.21 10.07
N ALA A 11 -5.76 6.38 9.98
CA ALA A 11 -4.35 6.58 10.28
C ALA A 11 -4.22 7.24 11.66
N VAL A 12 -3.47 6.61 12.55
CA VAL A 12 -3.26 7.10 13.92
C VAL A 12 -2.15 8.13 13.92
N VAL A 13 -2.43 9.31 14.45
CA VAL A 13 -1.46 10.38 14.76
C VAL A 13 -1.16 10.33 16.25
N SER A 14 0.06 9.88 16.57
CA SER A 14 0.57 9.73 17.92
C SER A 14 1.48 10.90 18.28
N PHE A 15 1.99 10.89 19.51
CA PHE A 15 2.98 11.83 20.01
C PHE A 15 4.34 11.15 20.25
N PRO A 16 5.46 11.91 20.20
CA PRO A 16 6.78 11.47 20.63
C PRO A 16 6.82 10.83 22.02
N THR A 17 7.86 10.03 22.26
CA THR A 17 8.04 9.29 23.52
C THR A 17 9.28 9.66 24.33
N SER A 18 10.23 10.37 23.70
CA SER A 18 11.47 10.86 24.31
C SER A 18 11.67 12.35 24.06
N ILE A 19 12.55 12.99 24.84
CA ILE A 19 12.89 14.41 24.66
C ILE A 19 13.77 14.56 23.41
N GLU A 20 14.64 13.59 23.16
CA GLU A 20 15.51 13.52 22.00
C GLU A 20 14.71 13.54 20.70
N GLU A 21 13.69 12.68 20.60
CA GLU A 21 12.79 12.65 19.46
C GLU A 21 12.00 13.97 19.30
N LEU A 22 11.53 14.55 20.41
CA LEU A 22 10.83 15.82 20.38
C LEU A 22 11.75 16.95 19.87
N ARG A 23 13.02 16.98 20.29
CA ARG A 23 14.03 17.93 19.77
C ARG A 23 14.26 17.72 18.29
N ASP A 24 14.50 16.49 17.86
CA ASP A 24 14.76 16.16 16.45
C ASP A 24 13.61 16.63 15.54
N LEU A 25 12.36 16.53 16.00
CA LEU A 25 11.20 16.99 15.26
C LEU A 25 11.06 18.51 15.26
N THR A 26 11.33 19.16 16.39
CA THR A 26 11.12 20.61 16.59
C THR A 26 12.29 21.50 16.13
N ASP A 27 13.47 20.93 15.93
CA ASP A 27 14.64 21.61 15.37
C ASP A 27 14.61 21.66 13.84
N ASN A 28 14.00 20.67 13.20
CA ASN A 28 14.01 20.53 11.74
C ASN A 28 12.79 21.16 11.04
N ASN A 29 11.65 21.24 11.71
CA ASN A 29 10.44 21.90 11.21
C ASN A 29 9.70 22.47 12.41
N TYR A 30 9.26 23.72 12.34
CA TYR A 30 8.47 24.35 13.42
C TYR A 30 7.11 23.66 13.72
N TYR A 31 6.80 22.54 13.06
CA TYR A 31 5.52 21.83 13.10
C TYR A 31 5.75 20.31 13.12
N MET A 32 5.03 19.58 13.99
CA MET A 32 4.97 18.12 13.96
C MET A 32 3.89 17.65 12.98
N ASP A 33 3.80 16.34 12.74
CA ASP A 33 2.84 15.75 11.80
C ASP A 33 1.39 16.21 12.06
N MET A 34 1.01 16.34 13.33
CA MET A 34 -0.34 16.78 13.72
C MET A 34 -0.63 18.18 13.18
N GLU A 35 0.25 19.14 13.44
CA GLU A 35 0.12 20.53 13.00
C GLU A 35 0.20 20.62 11.47
N LEU A 36 1.12 19.89 10.84
CA LEU A 36 1.25 19.86 9.38
C LEU A 36 -0.04 19.36 8.71
N ILE A 37 -0.65 18.30 9.24
CA ILE A 37 -1.94 17.77 8.75
C ILE A 37 -3.07 18.78 9.00
N MET A 38 -3.12 19.42 10.18
CA MET A 38 -4.16 20.42 10.50
C MET A 38 -4.05 21.66 9.60
N LEU A 39 -2.83 22.06 9.23
CA LEU A 39 -2.55 23.18 8.33
C LEU A 39 -2.71 22.80 6.85
N GLY A 40 -2.99 21.53 6.53
CA GLY A 40 -3.08 21.03 5.16
C GLY A 40 -1.79 21.19 4.37
N LYS A 41 -0.64 21.10 5.04
CA LYS A 41 0.68 21.15 4.40
C LYS A 41 0.97 19.82 3.70
N ASP A 42 1.85 19.85 2.71
CA ASP A 42 2.29 18.64 2.02
C ASP A 42 3.02 17.73 3.01
N VAL A 43 2.43 16.58 3.31
CA VAL A 43 3.06 15.52 4.11
C VAL A 43 2.96 14.19 3.39
N SER A 44 3.98 13.37 3.57
CA SER A 44 3.90 11.93 3.33
C SER A 44 3.59 11.25 4.66
N TYR A 45 2.53 10.45 4.73
CA TYR A 45 2.13 9.79 5.96
C TYR A 45 2.02 8.29 5.78
N THR A 46 2.13 7.56 6.89
CA THR A 46 2.04 6.09 6.91
C THR A 46 0.79 5.60 6.17
N ALA A 47 0.99 4.72 5.19
CA ALA A 47 -0.05 4.19 4.33
C ALA A 47 0.04 2.65 4.23
N PRO A 48 -1.08 1.93 4.08
CA PRO A 48 -1.04 0.50 3.83
C PRO A 48 -0.60 0.23 2.39
N LYS A 49 0.12 -0.88 2.17
CA LYS A 49 0.62 -1.27 0.82
C LYS A 49 -0.46 -1.35 -0.26
N TRP A 50 -1.69 -1.67 0.13
CA TRP A 50 -2.83 -1.81 -0.76
C TRP A 50 -3.48 -0.48 -1.14
N ALA A 51 -3.18 0.63 -0.44
CA ALA A 51 -3.77 1.92 -0.75
C ALA A 51 -3.33 2.40 -2.13
N ALA A 52 -4.18 3.19 -2.77
CA ALA A 52 -3.92 3.80 -4.06
C ALA A 52 -4.43 5.24 -4.09
N ASN A 53 -3.93 6.00 -5.07
CA ASN A 53 -4.35 7.39 -5.28
C ASN A 53 -5.89 7.54 -5.29
N GLY A 54 -6.37 8.47 -4.46
CA GLY A 54 -7.77 8.82 -4.26
C GLY A 54 -8.47 8.07 -3.12
N ASP A 55 -7.78 7.16 -2.44
CA ASP A 55 -8.32 6.49 -1.24
C ASP A 55 -8.49 7.44 -0.06
N ILE A 56 -9.38 7.09 0.86
CA ILE A 56 -9.77 7.96 1.97
C ILE A 56 -8.94 7.66 3.22
N ILE A 57 -8.37 8.71 3.80
CA ILE A 57 -7.64 8.66 5.08
C ILE A 57 -8.48 9.37 6.13
N PHE A 58 -8.76 8.68 7.23
CA PHE A 58 -9.32 9.28 8.44
C PHE A 58 -8.20 9.46 9.46
N PHE A 59 -7.73 10.68 9.69
CA PHE A 59 -6.70 10.95 10.69
C PHE A 59 -7.30 10.99 12.09
N TYR A 60 -6.82 10.08 12.93
CA TYR A 60 -7.25 9.92 14.31
C TYR A 60 -6.14 10.33 15.28
N HIS A 61 -6.41 11.30 16.14
CA HIS A 61 -5.45 11.70 17.17
C HIS A 61 -5.54 10.74 18.37
N ALA A 62 -4.43 10.05 18.66
CA ALA A 62 -4.42 8.97 19.64
C ALA A 62 -4.80 9.44 21.07
N LYS A 63 -5.75 8.75 21.73
CA LYS A 63 -6.07 8.95 23.17
C LYS A 63 -4.82 8.83 24.07
N SER A 64 -3.81 8.05 23.69
CA SER A 64 -2.57 7.89 24.46
C SER A 64 -1.62 9.08 24.35
N ALA A 65 -1.83 10.00 23.41
CA ALA A 65 -0.97 11.17 23.21
C ALA A 65 -0.87 12.05 24.46
N ILE A 66 -1.97 12.29 25.17
CA ILE A 66 -1.96 13.13 26.39
C ILE A 66 -1.06 12.59 27.50
N VAL A 67 -0.98 11.26 27.64
CA VAL A 67 -0.11 10.64 28.64
C VAL A 67 1.36 10.90 28.28
N LYS A 68 1.69 10.82 26.98
CA LYS A 68 3.03 11.10 26.46
C LYS A 68 3.39 12.58 26.60
N ILE A 69 2.51 13.49 26.20
CA ILE A 69 2.69 14.96 26.35
C ILE A 69 3.00 15.29 27.82
N ARG A 70 2.16 14.83 28.75
CA ARG A 70 2.35 15.10 30.18
C ARG A 70 3.63 14.48 30.75
N SER A 71 4.03 13.30 30.26
CA SER A 71 5.29 12.68 30.64
C SER A 71 6.49 13.51 30.14
N LEU A 72 6.44 13.99 28.90
CA LEU A 72 7.49 14.81 28.32
C LEU A 72 7.58 16.19 28.99
N LYS A 73 6.46 16.82 29.38
CA LYS A 73 6.50 18.05 30.19
C LYS A 73 7.32 17.89 31.46
N LYS A 74 7.12 16.78 32.19
CA LYS A 74 7.91 16.50 33.40
C LYS A 74 9.40 16.29 33.09
N LYS A 75 9.75 15.72 31.93
CA LYS A 75 11.13 15.48 31.51
C LYS A 75 11.81 16.74 30.94
N ALA A 76 11.03 17.69 30.43
CA ALA A 76 11.50 18.95 29.87
C ALA A 76 11.99 19.92 30.96
N LEU A 77 11.46 19.83 32.19
CA LEU A 77 11.93 20.61 33.33
C LEU A 77 13.43 20.38 33.59
N GLY A 78 14.19 21.46 33.69
CA GLY A 78 15.64 21.44 33.89
C GLY A 78 16.46 21.12 32.64
N GLN A 79 15.83 20.95 31.47
CA GLN A 79 16.56 20.85 30.21
C GLN A 79 17.10 22.20 29.77
N LYS A 80 18.22 22.21 29.03
CA LYS A 80 18.85 23.45 28.55
C LYS A 80 17.93 24.30 27.67
N ASP A 81 17.02 23.64 26.96
CA ASP A 81 16.04 24.17 26.01
C ASP A 81 14.61 24.06 26.54
N GLU A 82 14.44 24.06 27.87
CA GLU A 82 13.14 23.92 28.56
C GLU A 82 12.06 24.82 27.97
N ASP A 83 12.32 26.13 27.82
CA ASP A 83 11.33 27.09 27.31
C ASP A 83 10.77 26.68 25.94
N LYS A 84 11.66 26.29 25.02
CA LYS A 84 11.28 25.84 23.67
C LYS A 84 10.46 24.55 23.74
N LEU A 85 10.92 23.56 24.52
CA LEU A 85 10.22 22.28 24.66
C LEU A 85 8.83 22.47 25.29
N MET A 86 8.72 23.35 26.28
CA MET A 86 7.47 23.66 26.96
C MET A 86 6.47 24.35 26.03
N GLU A 87 6.92 25.28 25.18
CA GLU A 87 6.07 25.92 24.16
C GLU A 87 5.40 24.88 23.25
N TYR A 88 6.17 23.92 22.72
CA TYR A 88 5.63 22.83 21.90
C TYR A 88 4.67 21.92 22.67
N LEU A 89 5.02 21.57 23.90
CA LEU A 89 4.22 20.67 24.72
C LEU A 89 2.91 21.33 25.19
N ASP A 90 2.91 22.64 25.39
CA ASP A 90 1.71 23.44 25.67
C ASP A 90 0.80 23.49 24.45
N LEU A 91 1.35 23.79 23.26
CA LEU A 91 0.59 23.74 22.01
C LEU A 91 -0.02 22.34 21.77
N ALA A 92 0.77 21.29 21.96
CA ALA A 92 0.31 19.91 21.82
C ALA A 92 -0.82 19.56 22.80
N GLU A 93 -0.77 20.07 24.03
CA GLU A 93 -1.87 19.86 25.00
C GLU A 93 -3.13 20.63 24.60
N GLU A 94 -3.01 21.85 24.05
CA GLU A 94 -4.16 22.60 23.51
C GLU A 94 -4.80 21.88 22.30
N ILE A 95 -3.99 21.38 21.37
CA ILE A 95 -4.48 20.56 20.26
C ILE A 95 -5.17 19.30 20.78
N TYR A 96 -4.59 18.63 21.77
CA TYR A 96 -5.21 17.45 22.38
C TYR A 96 -6.55 17.78 23.05
N LYS A 97 -6.68 18.94 23.72
CA LYS A 97 -7.97 19.38 24.28
C LYS A 97 -9.03 19.57 23.20
N ALA A 98 -8.65 20.06 22.02
CA ALA A 98 -9.56 20.30 20.92
C ALA A 98 -10.02 19.00 20.22
N CYS A 99 -9.13 18.04 19.98
CA CYS A 99 -9.45 16.88 19.14
C CYS A 99 -8.82 15.54 19.57
N GLY A 100 -8.22 15.47 20.76
CA GLY A 100 -7.64 14.25 21.31
C GLY A 100 -8.66 13.11 21.39
N GLY A 101 -8.25 11.91 20.96
CA GLY A 101 -9.13 10.74 20.93
C GLY A 101 -10.26 10.81 19.90
N SER A 102 -10.08 11.60 18.85
CA SER A 102 -11.08 11.83 17.81
C SER A 102 -10.46 11.76 16.41
N ILE A 103 -11.28 11.43 15.42
CA ILE A 103 -10.95 11.72 14.02
C ILE A 103 -11.10 13.23 13.83
N PHE A 104 -10.02 13.90 13.43
CA PHE A 104 -9.96 15.36 13.36
C PHE A 104 -9.79 15.89 11.93
N CYS A 105 -9.24 15.07 11.03
CA CYS A 105 -9.04 15.43 9.64
C CYS A 105 -9.37 14.23 8.75
N ILE A 106 -9.91 14.51 7.57
CA ILE A 106 -10.09 13.53 6.50
C ILE A 106 -9.25 14.01 5.33
N ALA A 107 -8.60 13.10 4.63
CA ALA A 107 -7.81 13.44 3.45
C ALA A 107 -7.94 12.35 2.39
N ARG A 108 -7.29 12.57 1.25
CA ARG A 108 -7.09 11.57 0.21
C ARG A 108 -5.63 11.13 0.14
N VAL A 109 -5.42 9.88 -0.21
CA VAL A 109 -4.13 9.37 -0.66
C VAL A 109 -3.79 10.08 -1.97
N GLY A 110 -2.70 10.84 -1.99
CA GLY A 110 -2.27 11.68 -3.11
C GLY A 110 -1.42 10.95 -4.16
N ASP A 111 -0.69 9.90 -3.77
CA ASP A 111 0.04 9.02 -4.67
C ASP A 111 0.01 7.56 -4.22
N ASN A 112 0.61 6.67 -5.02
CA ASN A 112 0.73 5.28 -4.63
C ASN A 112 1.78 5.13 -3.54
N PRO A 113 1.54 4.31 -2.50
CA PRO A 113 2.48 4.13 -1.41
C PRO A 113 3.86 3.65 -1.89
N GLU A 114 4.91 4.14 -1.25
CA GLU A 114 6.29 3.76 -1.53
C GLU A 114 7.06 3.53 -0.23
N THR A 115 8.16 2.77 -0.33
CA THR A 115 9.08 2.62 0.79
C THR A 115 9.94 3.87 0.92
N ILE A 116 9.78 4.62 2.01
CA ILE A 116 10.68 5.72 2.35
C ILE A 116 11.58 5.22 3.49
N LYS A 117 12.89 5.26 3.26
CA LYS A 117 13.86 4.96 4.31
C LYS A 117 13.96 6.17 5.24
N ASP A 118 13.64 5.93 6.50
CA ASP A 118 13.93 6.85 7.58
C ASP A 118 15.03 6.23 8.44
N ASP A 119 16.23 6.78 8.33
CA ASP A 119 17.43 6.28 9.02
C ASP A 119 17.52 6.77 10.48
N ARG A 120 16.53 7.56 10.94
CA ARG A 120 16.45 8.01 12.33
C ARG A 120 16.13 6.83 13.25
N GLU A 121 16.92 6.69 14.30
CA GLU A 121 16.71 5.67 15.33
C GLU A 121 15.73 6.17 16.41
N ASN A 122 15.08 5.23 17.12
CA ASN A 122 14.25 5.51 18.30
C ASN A 122 12.98 6.36 18.08
N LEU A 123 12.46 6.38 16.85
CA LEU A 123 11.15 6.98 16.56
C LEU A 123 10.01 6.22 17.24
N HIS A 124 8.95 6.96 17.60
CA HIS A 124 7.75 6.41 18.23
C HIS A 124 6.86 5.61 17.27
N TRP A 125 7.20 5.60 15.97
CA TRP A 125 6.60 4.77 14.93
C TRP A 125 7.68 3.97 14.20
N ARG A 126 7.24 2.95 13.44
CA ARG A 126 8.15 2.03 12.73
C ARG A 126 7.73 1.78 11.27
N SER A 127 6.81 2.58 10.75
CA SER A 127 6.37 2.40 9.37
C SER A 127 7.46 2.84 8.41
N ASP A 128 7.57 2.10 7.31
CA ASP A 128 8.47 2.34 6.19
C ASP A 128 7.70 2.60 4.89
N VAL A 129 6.36 2.47 4.91
CA VAL A 129 5.50 2.67 3.74
C VAL A 129 4.69 3.95 3.94
N TYR A 130 4.89 4.89 3.04
CA TYR A 130 4.26 6.20 3.08
C TYR A 130 3.61 6.50 1.74
N ALA A 131 2.58 7.33 1.77
CA ALA A 131 2.01 7.95 0.59
C ALA A 131 1.86 9.45 0.84
N LYS A 132 1.96 10.24 -0.23
CA LYS A 132 1.59 11.66 -0.15
C LYS A 132 0.13 11.79 0.25
N VAL A 133 -0.19 12.85 0.98
CA VAL A 133 -1.54 13.15 1.41
C VAL A 133 -2.04 14.38 0.66
N ALA A 134 -3.27 14.33 0.17
CA ALA A 134 -3.91 15.36 -0.63
C ALA A 134 -5.32 15.68 -0.09
N ASP A 135 -5.87 16.83 -0.49
CA ASP A 135 -7.27 17.20 -0.24
C ASP A 135 -7.69 17.10 1.23
N TYR A 136 -6.94 17.76 2.11
CA TYR A 136 -7.25 17.83 3.53
C TYR A 136 -8.59 18.51 3.81
N ALA A 137 -9.39 17.90 4.66
CA ALA A 137 -10.61 18.42 5.24
C ALA A 137 -10.52 18.34 6.76
N LEU A 138 -10.05 19.44 7.37
CA LEU A 138 -10.07 19.59 8.82
C LEU A 138 -11.53 19.66 9.30
N LEU A 139 -11.89 18.80 10.25
CA LEU A 139 -13.25 18.68 10.74
C LEU A 139 -13.55 19.79 11.75
N LYS A 140 -14.60 20.57 11.48
CA LYS A 140 -15.13 21.55 12.44
C LYS A 140 -15.63 20.86 13.72
N ASN A 141 -16.22 19.68 13.57
CA ASN A 141 -16.71 18.85 14.65
C ASN A 141 -15.99 17.48 14.61
N PRO A 142 -14.84 17.35 15.29
CA PRO A 142 -14.10 16.09 15.38
C PRO A 142 -14.98 14.93 15.87
N ILE A 143 -14.74 13.74 15.32
CA ILE A 143 -15.54 12.56 15.64
C ILE A 143 -14.84 11.75 16.73
N SER A 144 -15.30 11.89 17.97
CA SER A 144 -14.80 11.11 19.11
C SER A 144 -14.85 9.61 18.85
N LYS A 145 -13.81 8.90 19.30
CA LYS A 145 -13.73 7.44 19.30
C LYS A 145 -15.02 6.77 19.78
N ASP A 146 -15.62 7.30 20.83
CA ASP A 146 -16.79 6.69 21.46
C ASP A 146 -18.02 6.68 20.53
N ARG A 147 -18.06 7.57 19.52
CA ARG A 147 -19.13 7.61 18.52
C ARG A 147 -18.99 6.52 17.46
N PHE A 148 -17.76 6.16 17.05
CA PHE A 148 -17.52 5.19 15.97
C PHE A 148 -17.03 3.81 16.43
N GLU A 149 -16.58 3.67 17.68
CA GLU A 149 -16.01 2.42 18.22
C GLU A 149 -17.04 1.28 18.34
N LYS A 150 -18.33 1.56 18.21
CA LYS A 150 -19.39 0.56 18.05
C LYS A 150 -19.32 -0.20 16.72
N TYR A 151 -18.73 0.40 15.69
CA TYR A 151 -18.56 -0.18 14.36
C TYR A 151 -17.11 -0.58 14.12
N ILE A 152 -16.18 0.33 14.40
CA ILE A 152 -14.77 0.18 14.05
C ILE A 152 -13.92 0.07 15.31
N LYS A 153 -13.30 -1.10 15.52
CA LYS A 153 -12.28 -1.28 16.56
C LYS A 153 -10.92 -0.87 16.01
N LEU A 154 -10.33 0.18 16.59
CA LEU A 154 -8.98 0.59 16.25
C LEU A 154 -7.98 -0.53 16.58
N ALA A 155 -7.07 -0.80 15.65
CA ALA A 155 -6.00 -1.76 15.85
C ALA A 155 -5.07 -1.29 16.99
N GLN A 156 -4.98 -2.07 18.08
CA GLN A 156 -4.27 -1.65 19.30
C GLN A 156 -2.75 -1.53 19.14
N GLN A 157 -2.16 -2.21 18.16
CA GLN A 157 -0.71 -2.27 17.92
C GLN A 157 -0.29 -1.79 16.53
N ARG A 158 -1.23 -1.23 15.75
CA ARG A 158 -0.96 -0.78 14.37
C ARG A 158 -1.36 0.68 14.23
N THR A 159 -0.59 1.39 13.43
CA THR A 159 -0.87 2.78 13.04
C THR A 159 -2.04 2.90 12.06
N ILE A 160 -2.48 1.78 11.47
CA ILE A 160 -3.50 1.75 10.42
C ILE A 160 -4.62 0.77 10.79
N THR A 161 -5.87 1.21 10.64
CA THR A 161 -7.08 0.36 10.74
C THR A 161 -7.89 0.47 9.44
N PRO A 162 -8.05 -0.59 8.63
CA PRO A 162 -8.92 -0.56 7.45
C PRO A 162 -10.38 -0.26 7.81
N VAL A 163 -11.10 0.48 6.95
CA VAL A 163 -12.51 0.83 7.15
C VAL A 163 -13.30 0.59 5.87
N LEU A 164 -14.23 -0.39 5.88
CA LEU A 164 -14.85 -0.90 4.66
C LEU A 164 -16.31 -1.28 4.82
N GLY A 165 -16.99 -1.39 3.69
CA GLY A 165 -18.38 -1.81 3.61
C GLY A 165 -19.27 -0.96 4.50
N GLU A 166 -20.05 -1.61 5.34
CA GLU A 166 -20.98 -0.94 6.26
C GLU A 166 -20.26 -0.05 7.28
N ASP A 167 -19.07 -0.43 7.76
CA ASP A 167 -18.30 0.38 8.70
C ASP A 167 -17.90 1.73 8.09
N PHE A 168 -17.52 1.72 6.81
CA PHE A 168 -17.24 2.95 6.07
C PHE A 168 -18.48 3.81 5.90
N GLU A 169 -19.61 3.22 5.50
CA GLU A 169 -20.86 3.96 5.34
C GLU A 169 -21.32 4.57 6.67
N ASN A 170 -21.21 3.82 7.76
CA ASN A 170 -21.51 4.30 9.12
C ASN A 170 -20.61 5.47 9.53
N LEU A 171 -19.30 5.36 9.32
CA LEU A 171 -18.36 6.44 9.65
C LEU A 171 -18.54 7.66 8.73
N LYS A 172 -18.75 7.44 7.43
CA LYS A 172 -19.05 8.51 6.46
C LYS A 172 -20.29 9.28 6.89
N ASN A 173 -21.38 8.59 7.21
CA ASN A 173 -22.60 9.24 7.66
C ASN A 173 -22.36 10.04 8.94
N LEU A 174 -21.63 9.45 9.90
CA LEU A 174 -21.28 10.12 11.16
C LEU A 174 -20.49 11.42 10.95
N VAL A 175 -19.55 11.43 10.00
CA VAL A 175 -18.79 12.62 9.62
C VAL A 175 -19.70 13.67 8.99
N LEU A 176 -20.48 13.27 7.98
CA LEU A 176 -21.28 14.16 7.13
C LEU A 176 -22.50 14.76 7.85
N LEU A 177 -22.87 14.25 9.02
CA LEU A 177 -23.90 14.84 9.88
C LEU A 177 -23.54 16.28 10.28
N ASP A 178 -22.28 16.49 10.68
CA ASP A 178 -21.84 17.72 11.35
C ASP A 178 -20.66 18.41 10.63
N ASN A 179 -20.20 17.87 9.49
CA ASN A 179 -19.05 18.38 8.74
C ASN A 179 -19.29 18.38 7.23
N ASP A 180 -18.70 19.34 6.52
CA ASP A 180 -18.74 19.38 5.05
C ASP A 180 -17.45 18.83 4.45
N VAL A 181 -17.54 17.63 3.89
CA VAL A 181 -16.42 16.97 3.18
C VAL A 181 -16.93 16.55 1.79
N PRO A 182 -16.87 17.45 0.78
CA PRO A 182 -17.56 17.25 -0.50
C PRO A 182 -17.19 15.95 -1.22
N TYR A 183 -15.90 15.61 -1.24
CA TYR A 183 -15.42 14.42 -1.94
C TYR A 183 -15.86 13.11 -1.26
N LEU A 184 -16.21 13.13 0.02
CA LEU A 184 -16.63 11.93 0.75
C LEU A 184 -18.07 11.51 0.38
N LYS A 185 -18.95 12.46 0.07
CA LYS A 185 -20.40 12.24 -0.16
C LYS A 185 -20.70 11.13 -1.16
N ASN A 186 -19.97 11.09 -2.27
CA ASN A 186 -20.22 10.17 -3.40
C ASN A 186 -19.26 8.96 -3.43
N THR A 187 -18.51 8.75 -2.35
CA THR A 187 -17.55 7.63 -2.26
C THR A 187 -18.18 6.43 -1.56
N HIS A 188 -17.74 5.25 -1.97
CA HIS A 188 -18.14 3.98 -1.37
C HIS A 188 -16.93 3.09 -1.19
N ALA A 189 -16.68 2.62 0.03
CA ALA A 189 -15.56 1.71 0.29
C ALA A 189 -16.00 0.24 0.29
N VAL A 190 -16.55 -0.21 -0.84
CA VAL A 190 -17.08 -1.57 -0.96
C VAL A 190 -15.95 -2.56 -1.26
N PRO A 191 -15.81 -3.65 -0.48
CA PRO A 191 -14.89 -4.73 -0.82
C PRO A 191 -15.19 -5.30 -2.20
N ILE A 192 -14.14 -5.66 -2.93
CA ILE A 192 -14.30 -6.37 -4.20
C ILE A 192 -15.09 -7.68 -3.97
N PRO A 193 -16.14 -7.98 -4.76
CA PRO A 193 -17.00 -9.13 -4.55
C PRO A 193 -16.32 -10.42 -5.03
N LEU A 194 -15.34 -10.91 -4.26
CA LEU A 194 -14.49 -12.04 -4.65
C LEU A 194 -15.30 -13.30 -5.02
N LYS A 195 -16.45 -13.51 -4.37
CA LYS A 195 -17.33 -14.67 -4.63
C LYS A 195 -18.00 -14.62 -6.01
N ASP A 196 -18.12 -13.44 -6.59
CA ASP A 196 -18.80 -13.22 -7.87
C ASP A 196 -17.81 -13.20 -9.04
N ILE A 197 -16.50 -13.28 -8.76
CA ILE A 197 -15.45 -13.34 -9.76
C ILE A 197 -15.34 -14.74 -10.34
N SER A 198 -15.44 -14.82 -11.66
CA SER A 198 -15.40 -16.03 -12.47
C SER A 198 -14.49 -15.86 -13.68
N PRO A 199 -14.15 -16.96 -14.40
CA PRO A 199 -13.38 -16.88 -15.63
C PRO A 199 -14.01 -15.98 -16.72
N LYS A 200 -15.31 -15.67 -16.63
CA LYS A 200 -16.05 -14.90 -17.64
C LYS A 200 -16.13 -13.39 -17.34
N ASN A 201 -15.96 -12.97 -16.08
CA ASN A 201 -16.19 -11.58 -15.65
C ASN A 201 -15.05 -11.00 -14.81
N TRP A 202 -13.97 -11.73 -14.56
CA TRP A 202 -12.86 -11.29 -13.72
C TRP A 202 -12.29 -9.93 -14.15
N LEU A 203 -12.17 -9.68 -15.46
CA LEU A 203 -11.58 -8.45 -15.98
C LEU A 203 -12.50 -7.24 -15.77
N SER A 204 -13.81 -7.39 -16.06
CA SER A 204 -14.77 -6.29 -15.85
C SER A 204 -14.99 -6.00 -14.36
N VAL A 205 -15.15 -7.05 -13.54
CA VAL A 205 -15.33 -6.88 -12.09
C VAL A 205 -14.10 -6.24 -11.46
N SER A 206 -12.89 -6.71 -11.80
CA SER A 206 -11.68 -6.10 -11.24
C SER A 206 -11.49 -4.65 -11.71
N TYR A 207 -11.84 -4.33 -12.96
CA TYR A 207 -11.81 -2.96 -13.48
C TYR A 207 -12.75 -2.01 -12.72
N ASP A 208 -14.00 -2.42 -12.49
CA ASP A 208 -15.00 -1.63 -11.75
C ASP A 208 -14.59 -1.32 -10.30
N TYR A 209 -13.74 -2.17 -9.72
CA TYR A 209 -13.19 -2.01 -8.38
C TYR A 209 -11.71 -1.56 -8.40
N ARG A 210 -11.23 -1.05 -9.54
CA ARG A 210 -9.85 -0.52 -9.73
C ARG A 210 -8.75 -1.48 -9.26
N ARG A 211 -8.99 -2.79 -9.35
CA ARG A 211 -8.08 -3.88 -8.91
C ARG A 211 -7.64 -3.73 -7.45
N ARG A 212 -8.50 -3.18 -6.60
CA ARG A 212 -8.23 -2.87 -5.19
C ARG A 212 -8.35 -4.09 -4.29
N PHE A 213 -7.42 -5.02 -4.47
CA PHE A 213 -7.26 -6.20 -3.62
C PHE A 213 -6.53 -5.84 -2.32
N TYR A 214 -6.97 -6.43 -1.21
CA TYR A 214 -6.34 -6.22 0.10
C TYR A 214 -5.12 -7.09 0.34
N LEU A 215 -5.16 -8.29 -0.22
CA LEU A 215 -4.18 -9.34 -0.01
C LEU A 215 -3.64 -9.80 -1.35
N GLU A 216 -2.33 -10.03 -1.40
CA GLU A 216 -1.65 -10.56 -2.60
C GLU A 216 -2.28 -11.88 -3.06
N MET A 217 -2.67 -12.76 -2.13
CA MET A 217 -3.36 -14.01 -2.46
C MET A 217 -4.72 -13.79 -3.15
N GLN A 218 -5.44 -12.71 -2.80
CA GLN A 218 -6.69 -12.37 -3.48
C GLN A 218 -6.40 -11.87 -4.90
N PHE A 219 -5.45 -10.95 -5.04
CA PHE A 219 -5.02 -10.45 -6.35
C PHE A 219 -4.57 -11.62 -7.25
N ARG A 220 -3.83 -12.57 -6.67
CA ARG A 220 -3.34 -13.76 -7.36
C ARG A 220 -4.50 -14.60 -7.91
N LYS A 221 -5.33 -15.08 -7.00
CA LYS A 221 -6.40 -16.03 -7.30
C LYS A 221 -7.50 -15.46 -8.19
N PHE A 222 -7.84 -14.19 -8.01
CA PHE A 222 -9.01 -13.59 -8.64
C PHE A 222 -8.70 -12.66 -9.82
N TYR A 223 -7.43 -12.32 -10.06
CA TYR A 223 -7.03 -11.53 -11.21
C TYR A 223 -5.85 -12.17 -11.97
N THR A 224 -4.67 -12.26 -11.33
CA THR A 224 -3.45 -12.59 -12.09
C THR A 224 -3.50 -14.00 -12.68
N ASP A 225 -4.08 -14.99 -11.99
CA ASP A 225 -4.19 -16.35 -12.54
C ASP A 225 -5.00 -16.36 -13.86
N TYR A 226 -6.10 -15.62 -13.94
CA TYR A 226 -6.88 -15.49 -15.17
C TYR A 226 -6.15 -14.68 -16.24
N PHE A 227 -5.53 -13.59 -15.81
CA PHE A 227 -4.74 -12.71 -16.66
C PHE A 227 -3.57 -13.47 -17.31
N LEU A 228 -2.79 -14.22 -16.54
CA LEU A 228 -1.64 -14.99 -16.99
C LEU A 228 -2.01 -16.13 -17.95
N LYS A 229 -3.15 -16.80 -17.73
CA LYS A 229 -3.70 -17.78 -18.70
C LYS A 229 -4.06 -17.16 -20.04
N THR A 230 -4.41 -15.86 -20.02
CA THR A 230 -4.76 -15.07 -21.20
C THR A 230 -3.54 -14.38 -21.79
N LEU A 231 -2.48 -14.14 -21.02
CA LEU A 231 -1.23 -13.54 -21.49
C LEU A 231 -0.32 -14.58 -22.15
N GLY A 232 -0.20 -15.78 -21.57
CA GLY A 232 0.65 -16.85 -22.10
C GLY A 232 0.19 -17.38 -23.45
N ASP A 233 1.13 -17.96 -24.21
CA ASP A 233 0.83 -18.68 -25.44
C ASP A 233 0.07 -19.99 -25.17
N LYS A 234 0.25 -20.54 -23.96
CA LYS A 234 -0.52 -21.67 -23.44
C LYS A 234 -1.41 -21.19 -22.29
N ARG A 235 -2.61 -21.77 -22.21
CA ARG A 235 -3.54 -21.54 -21.08
C ARG A 235 -3.09 -22.20 -19.77
N SER A 236 -2.00 -22.96 -19.78
CA SER A 236 -1.39 -23.55 -18.59
C SER A 236 -0.56 -22.49 -17.87
N ILE A 237 -0.80 -22.34 -16.57
CA ILE A 237 0.07 -21.61 -15.65
C ILE A 237 0.53 -22.57 -14.57
N PHE A 238 1.75 -22.38 -14.10
CA PHE A 238 2.30 -23.11 -12.96
C PHE A 238 2.42 -22.13 -11.80
N SER A 239 2.25 -22.60 -10.57
CA SER A 239 2.30 -21.78 -9.36
C SER A 239 3.33 -22.36 -8.39
N GLU A 240 3.92 -21.51 -7.55
CA GLU A 240 4.93 -21.91 -6.55
C GLU A 240 6.11 -22.70 -7.16
N CYS A 241 6.62 -22.22 -8.29
CA CYS A 241 7.65 -22.91 -9.06
C CYS A 241 9.03 -22.82 -8.37
N ILE A 242 9.69 -23.96 -8.18
CA ILE A 242 10.94 -24.04 -7.43
C ILE A 242 12.13 -23.83 -8.37
N CYS A 243 12.97 -22.85 -8.05
CA CYS A 243 14.18 -22.55 -8.80
C CYS A 243 15.41 -23.16 -8.14
N TYR A 244 16.36 -23.66 -8.94
CA TYR A 244 17.61 -24.23 -8.46
C TYR A 244 18.85 -23.57 -9.09
N LYS A 245 19.88 -23.36 -8.28
CA LYS A 245 21.21 -22.87 -8.66
C LYS A 245 22.28 -23.68 -7.95
N ASN A 246 23.33 -24.11 -8.65
CA ASN A 246 24.44 -24.87 -8.10
C ASN A 246 23.95 -26.10 -7.30
N GLY A 247 22.97 -26.82 -7.84
CA GLY A 247 22.33 -27.97 -7.20
C GLY A 247 21.47 -27.66 -5.96
N LYS A 248 21.32 -26.40 -5.55
CA LYS A 248 20.56 -25.97 -4.37
C LYS A 248 19.34 -25.14 -4.75
N GLN A 249 18.30 -25.19 -3.92
CA GLN A 249 17.13 -24.35 -4.10
C GLN A 249 17.50 -22.87 -3.90
N SER A 250 17.23 -22.02 -4.89
CA SER A 250 17.49 -20.57 -4.85
C SER A 250 16.27 -19.76 -4.41
N GLY A 251 15.06 -20.19 -4.78
CA GLY A 251 13.82 -19.48 -4.46
C GLY A 251 12.56 -20.13 -5.05
N TYR A 252 11.41 -19.52 -4.77
CA TYR A 252 10.11 -19.87 -5.34
C TYR A 252 9.59 -18.70 -6.17
N ALA A 253 9.36 -18.90 -7.46
CA ALA A 253 8.63 -17.95 -8.27
C ALA A 253 7.12 -18.17 -8.05
N ASP A 254 6.35 -17.09 -7.93
CA ASP A 254 4.93 -17.18 -7.67
C ASP A 254 4.19 -17.95 -8.76
N ASN A 255 4.54 -17.64 -10.00
CA ASN A 255 4.02 -18.31 -11.18
C ASN A 255 5.08 -18.51 -12.24
N CYS A 256 4.78 -19.37 -13.21
CA CYS A 256 5.55 -19.50 -14.44
C CYS A 256 4.61 -19.72 -15.61
N ILE A 257 4.85 -19.00 -16.72
CA ILE A 257 4.03 -19.06 -17.94
C ILE A 257 4.89 -19.35 -19.16
N PHE A 258 4.29 -19.89 -20.21
CA PHE A 258 4.96 -20.14 -21.49
C PHE A 258 4.63 -19.02 -22.49
N ILE A 259 5.65 -18.34 -23.01
CA ILE A 259 5.54 -17.24 -23.97
C ILE A 259 6.76 -17.24 -24.90
N SER A 260 6.53 -16.99 -26.20
CA SER A 260 7.53 -17.05 -27.28
C SER A 260 8.50 -18.25 -27.19
N GLY A 261 7.94 -19.44 -27.03
CA GLY A 261 8.70 -20.69 -27.05
C GLY A 261 9.42 -21.06 -25.75
N LYS A 262 9.44 -20.19 -24.72
CA LYS A 262 10.13 -20.43 -23.45
C LYS A 262 9.25 -20.14 -22.24
N TYR A 263 9.66 -20.61 -21.08
CA TYR A 263 9.04 -20.33 -19.80
C TYR A 263 9.65 -19.08 -19.16
N ILE A 264 8.80 -18.20 -18.63
CA ILE A 264 9.22 -17.02 -17.88
C ILE A 264 8.68 -17.12 -16.44
N PRO A 265 9.53 -16.95 -15.41
CA PRO A 265 9.08 -16.75 -14.05
C PRO A 265 8.25 -15.47 -13.93
N VAL A 266 7.25 -15.50 -13.06
CA VAL A 266 6.39 -14.35 -12.76
C VAL A 266 6.36 -14.15 -11.25
N GLU A 267 6.60 -12.93 -10.82
CA GLU A 267 6.48 -12.47 -9.43
C GLU A 267 5.26 -11.56 -9.30
N ILE A 268 4.45 -11.76 -8.25
CA ILE A 268 3.21 -11.00 -8.04
C ILE A 268 3.30 -10.27 -6.71
N LYS A 269 3.07 -8.96 -6.73
CA LYS A 269 3.01 -8.12 -5.52
C LYS A 269 1.71 -7.33 -5.47
N LEU A 270 1.38 -6.78 -4.31
CA LEU A 270 0.34 -5.74 -4.25
C LEU A 270 0.86 -4.40 -4.78
N ASN A 271 2.09 -4.03 -4.42
CA ASN A 271 2.74 -2.80 -4.85
C ASN A 271 4.26 -2.99 -4.79
N ILE A 272 4.93 -2.98 -5.95
CA ILE A 272 6.37 -3.24 -6.03
C ILE A 272 7.22 -2.18 -5.32
N ASN A 273 6.74 -0.94 -5.21
CA ASN A 273 7.47 0.16 -4.56
C ASN A 273 7.54 0.01 -3.04
N THR A 274 6.75 -0.92 -2.48
CA THR A 274 6.71 -1.22 -1.04
C THR A 274 7.56 -2.45 -0.66
N GLU A 275 8.30 -3.03 -1.61
CA GLU A 275 9.08 -4.25 -1.43
C GLU A 275 10.58 -3.96 -1.30
N LYS A 276 11.11 -4.04 -0.07
CA LYS A 276 12.51 -3.68 0.26
C LYS A 276 13.58 -4.41 -0.54
N ASN A 277 13.35 -5.69 -0.83
CA ASN A 277 14.36 -6.59 -1.40
C ASN A 277 13.87 -7.24 -2.70
N LEU A 278 12.99 -6.57 -3.44
CA LEU A 278 12.37 -7.13 -4.64
C LEU A 278 13.42 -7.60 -5.65
N ILE A 279 14.43 -6.77 -5.96
CA ILE A 279 15.50 -7.14 -6.90
C ILE A 279 16.22 -8.43 -6.46
N LEU A 280 16.61 -8.52 -5.18
CA LEU A 280 17.27 -9.71 -4.64
C LEU A 280 16.36 -10.95 -4.66
N GLN A 281 15.04 -10.75 -4.57
CA GLN A 281 14.08 -11.83 -4.75
C GLN A 281 14.05 -12.30 -6.21
N LEU A 282 13.95 -11.38 -7.17
CA LEU A 282 13.88 -11.68 -8.60
C LEU A 282 15.18 -12.35 -9.11
N GLU A 283 16.33 -11.94 -8.59
CA GLU A 283 17.64 -12.55 -8.90
C GLU A 283 17.69 -14.05 -8.54
N LYS A 284 16.82 -14.55 -7.65
CA LYS A 284 16.76 -15.98 -7.32
C LYS A 284 16.26 -16.83 -8.48
N TYR A 285 15.55 -16.22 -9.44
CA TYR A 285 14.90 -16.90 -10.57
C TYR A 285 15.70 -16.80 -11.87
N CYS A 286 16.70 -15.90 -11.93
CA CYS A 286 17.58 -15.70 -13.09
C CYS A 286 18.77 -16.67 -13.06
N HIS A 287 19.33 -17.07 -14.21
CA HIS A 287 20.48 -18.00 -14.29
C HIS A 287 20.34 -19.24 -13.41
N VAL A 288 19.20 -19.93 -13.57
CA VAL A 288 18.85 -21.14 -12.83
C VAL A 288 19.17 -22.37 -13.67
N GLU A 289 19.68 -23.42 -13.04
CA GLU A 289 19.99 -24.68 -13.73
C GLU A 289 18.71 -25.39 -14.20
N ARG A 290 17.66 -25.28 -13.39
CA ARG A 290 16.36 -25.90 -13.63
C ARG A 290 15.27 -25.22 -12.80
N ILE A 291 14.05 -25.28 -13.32
CA ILE A 291 12.83 -24.83 -12.63
C ILE A 291 11.87 -26.02 -12.56
N LYS A 292 11.50 -26.40 -11.34
CA LYS A 292 10.45 -27.37 -11.09
C LYS A 292 9.10 -26.64 -11.16
N LEU A 293 8.34 -26.92 -12.22
CA LEU A 293 7.05 -26.27 -12.49
C LEU A 293 5.94 -26.87 -11.64
N ASP A 294 5.95 -28.20 -11.46
CA ASP A 294 5.05 -28.92 -10.57
C ASP A 294 5.69 -30.26 -10.13
N LYS A 295 4.88 -31.23 -9.65
CA LYS A 295 5.40 -32.53 -9.21
C LYS A 295 5.92 -33.41 -10.35
N GLU A 296 5.41 -33.24 -11.55
CA GLU A 296 5.62 -34.10 -12.72
C GLU A 296 6.53 -33.43 -13.75
N LYS A 297 6.64 -32.11 -13.73
CA LYS A 297 7.30 -31.33 -14.76
C LYS A 297 8.41 -30.44 -14.22
N GLU A 298 9.53 -30.52 -14.92
CA GLU A 298 10.72 -29.71 -14.70
C GLU A 298 11.25 -29.23 -16.05
N ILE A 299 11.87 -28.06 -16.05
CA ILE A 299 12.48 -27.44 -17.23
C ILE A 299 13.91 -27.02 -16.94
N ASP A 300 14.74 -27.00 -17.97
CA ASP A 300 16.15 -26.62 -17.93
C ASP A 300 16.38 -25.13 -18.30
N THR A 301 17.65 -24.75 -18.40
CA THR A 301 18.10 -23.42 -18.79
C THR A 301 17.59 -22.99 -20.16
N ASP A 302 17.61 -23.91 -21.14
CA ASP A 302 17.32 -23.59 -22.55
C ASP A 302 15.82 -23.33 -22.76
N SER A 303 15.01 -24.00 -21.94
CA SER A 303 13.56 -23.88 -21.94
C SER A 303 13.04 -22.64 -21.20
N SER A 304 13.89 -21.84 -20.56
CA SER A 304 13.47 -20.69 -19.74
C SER A 304 14.25 -19.40 -20.04
N TYR A 305 13.61 -18.26 -19.83
CA TYR A 305 14.27 -16.96 -19.91
C TYR A 305 15.16 -16.76 -18.69
N GLN A 306 16.46 -16.62 -18.92
CA GLN A 306 17.47 -16.57 -17.84
C GLN A 306 17.70 -15.18 -17.28
N ASP A 307 17.49 -14.14 -18.10
CA ASP A 307 17.76 -12.74 -17.73
C ASP A 307 16.49 -11.98 -17.33
N ASN A 308 15.31 -12.55 -17.52
CA ASN A 308 14.05 -11.82 -17.40
C ASN A 308 13.06 -12.49 -16.46
N VAL A 309 12.37 -11.66 -15.68
CA VAL A 309 11.25 -12.07 -14.82
C VAL A 309 10.11 -11.09 -15.06
N LEU A 310 8.90 -11.59 -15.30
CA LEU A 310 7.72 -10.73 -15.31
C LEU A 310 7.34 -10.39 -13.88
N VAL A 311 6.98 -9.13 -13.64
CA VAL A 311 6.49 -8.69 -12.34
C VAL A 311 5.12 -8.06 -12.55
N ILE A 312 4.16 -8.38 -11.69
CA ILE A 312 2.81 -7.83 -11.77
C ILE A 312 2.42 -7.27 -10.40
N ASP A 313 1.91 -6.05 -10.37
CA ASP A 313 1.19 -5.51 -9.22
C ASP A 313 -0.18 -4.98 -9.59
N VAL A 314 -0.91 -4.39 -8.64
CA VAL A 314 -2.28 -3.91 -8.91
C VAL A 314 -2.33 -2.74 -9.89
N ASN A 315 -1.19 -2.07 -10.15
CA ASN A 315 -1.07 -0.91 -11.02
C ASN A 315 -0.57 -1.29 -12.42
N GLY A 316 0.35 -2.25 -12.53
CA GLY A 316 1.08 -2.47 -13.77
C GLY A 316 1.61 -3.89 -13.96
N ILE A 317 2.01 -4.14 -15.20
CA ILE A 317 2.90 -5.23 -15.57
C ILE A 317 4.26 -4.66 -15.93
N TYR A 318 5.29 -5.30 -15.40
CA TYR A 318 6.68 -4.88 -15.50
C TYR A 318 7.52 -6.07 -15.93
N ILE A 319 8.72 -5.76 -16.40
CA ILE A 319 9.76 -6.75 -16.64
C ILE A 319 11.02 -6.35 -15.90
N TYR A 320 11.53 -7.29 -15.12
CA TYR A 320 12.85 -7.23 -14.56
C TYR A 320 13.85 -7.75 -15.58
N ASP A 321 14.98 -7.06 -15.68
CA ASP A 321 16.12 -7.44 -16.51
C ASP A 321 17.36 -7.57 -15.62
N HIS A 322 17.95 -8.76 -15.60
CA HIS A 322 19.07 -9.11 -14.73
C HIS A 322 20.34 -8.33 -15.08
N LYS A 323 20.59 -8.08 -16.36
CA LYS A 323 21.80 -7.40 -16.84
C LYS A 323 21.85 -5.96 -16.36
N SER A 324 20.73 -5.26 -16.47
CA SER A 324 20.57 -3.87 -16.03
C SER A 324 20.18 -3.72 -14.55
N LYS A 325 19.75 -4.83 -13.91
CA LYS A 325 19.17 -4.86 -12.56
C LYS A 325 18.02 -3.88 -12.38
N ASN A 326 17.23 -3.66 -13.42
CA ASN A 326 16.14 -2.70 -13.43
C ASN A 326 14.79 -3.38 -13.65
N ILE A 327 13.73 -2.80 -13.07
CA ILE A 327 12.34 -3.16 -13.31
C ILE A 327 11.74 -2.04 -14.15
N ARG A 328 11.34 -2.35 -15.39
CA ARG A 328 10.68 -1.37 -16.28
C ARG A 328 9.22 -1.71 -16.46
N ILE A 329 8.37 -0.70 -16.44
CA ILE A 329 6.95 -0.86 -16.77
C ILE A 329 6.81 -1.24 -18.25
N ILE A 330 5.95 -2.21 -18.51
CA ILE A 330 5.53 -2.58 -19.87
C ILE A 330 4.18 -1.91 -20.16
N GLU A 331 3.23 -2.01 -19.23
CA GLU A 331 1.89 -1.45 -19.39
C GLU A 331 1.22 -1.18 -18.02
N ASN A 332 0.38 -0.16 -17.96
CA ASN A 332 -0.50 0.11 -16.83
C ASN A 332 -1.77 -0.75 -16.94
N LEU A 333 -2.17 -1.42 -15.86
CA LEU A 333 -3.34 -2.29 -15.87
C LEU A 333 -4.66 -1.54 -16.11
N ASP A 334 -4.74 -0.24 -15.84
CA ASP A 334 -5.91 0.59 -16.18
C ASP A 334 -6.13 0.72 -17.69
N ASN A 335 -5.10 0.49 -18.50
CA ASN A 335 -5.19 0.42 -19.95
C ASN A 335 -5.69 -0.94 -20.46
N ILE A 336 -5.69 -1.98 -19.62
CA ILE A 336 -6.19 -3.31 -19.95
C ILE A 336 -7.66 -3.41 -19.57
N LYS A 337 -8.56 -3.28 -20.56
CA LYS A 337 -10.02 -3.28 -20.34
C LYS A 337 -10.70 -4.51 -20.92
N CYS A 338 -10.08 -5.15 -21.90
CA CYS A 338 -10.60 -6.34 -22.54
C CYS A 338 -9.49 -7.33 -22.92
N GLU A 339 -9.85 -8.55 -23.35
CA GLU A 339 -8.87 -9.55 -23.78
C GLU A 339 -8.01 -9.10 -24.97
N TYR A 340 -8.56 -8.22 -25.83
CA TYR A 340 -7.80 -7.69 -26.97
C TYR A 340 -6.59 -6.87 -26.50
N ASP A 341 -6.72 -6.11 -25.41
CA ASP A 341 -5.61 -5.36 -24.81
C ASP A 341 -4.54 -6.31 -24.27
N ILE A 342 -4.95 -7.44 -23.67
CA ILE A 342 -4.02 -8.49 -23.20
C ILE A 342 -3.26 -9.11 -24.38
N ARG A 343 -3.90 -9.30 -25.54
CA ARG A 343 -3.23 -9.81 -26.75
C ARG A 343 -2.20 -8.81 -27.28
N LYS A 344 -2.53 -7.52 -27.30
CA LYS A 344 -1.54 -6.47 -27.66
C LYS A 344 -0.35 -6.47 -26.70
N LEU A 345 -0.64 -6.53 -25.41
CA LEU A 345 0.39 -6.59 -24.37
C LEU A 345 1.28 -7.82 -24.55
N ARG A 346 0.71 -8.98 -24.88
CA ARG A 346 1.49 -10.19 -25.17
C ARG A 346 2.53 -9.95 -26.26
N GLU A 347 2.14 -9.32 -27.37
CA GLU A 347 3.07 -9.04 -28.46
C GLU A 347 4.18 -8.06 -28.02
N ALA A 348 3.85 -7.04 -27.21
CA ALA A 348 4.86 -6.16 -26.61
C ALA A 348 5.84 -6.92 -25.69
N VAL A 349 5.34 -7.86 -24.89
CA VAL A 349 6.19 -8.72 -24.04
C VAL A 349 7.09 -9.61 -24.90
N LYS A 350 6.59 -10.20 -25.98
CA LYS A 350 7.40 -11.01 -26.90
C LYS A 350 8.53 -10.20 -27.53
N SER A 351 8.23 -9.01 -28.06
CA SER A 351 9.24 -8.12 -28.64
C SER A 351 10.33 -7.71 -27.63
N ILE A 352 9.99 -7.64 -26.34
CA ILE A 352 10.97 -7.37 -25.28
C ILE A 352 11.89 -8.58 -25.03
N LEU A 353 11.33 -9.79 -25.06
CA LEU A 353 12.03 -11.03 -24.70
C LEU A 353 12.86 -11.64 -25.83
N GLU A 354 12.65 -11.19 -27.07
CA GLU A 354 13.36 -11.65 -28.26
C GLU A 354 14.62 -10.82 -28.59
N VAL A 355 14.91 -9.78 -27.80
CA VAL A 355 16.12 -8.94 -27.86
C VAL A 355 17.14 -9.43 -26.85
#